data_AF-A0A7R9L6W7-F1
#
_entry.id   AF-A0A7R9L6W7-F1
#
_cell.length_a   1.000
_cell.length_b   1.000
_cell.length_c   1.000
_cell.angle_alpha   90.00
_cell.angle_beta   90.00
_cell.angle_gamma   90.00
#
_symmetry.space_group_name_H-M   'P 1'
#
loop_
_entity.id
_entity.type
_entity.pdbx_description
1 polymer ?
#
loop_
_entity_poly.entity_id
_entity_poly.type
_entity_poly.pdbx_seq_one_letter_code
_entity_poly.pdbx_strand_id
1 'polypeptide(L)'
;MSLIDSQEIKIKVSSVLNKDVKQFGKQFIIDGKDDTCWNSDQGSVQWIECELKQDVRLRSLSIEFQGGFAAKQMTLYFLDSG
;
A
#
# COMPACT_ATOMS: atom_id res chain seq x y z
N MET A 1 -17.20 6.44 -4.58
CA MET A 1 -16.27 5.89 -5.58
C MET A 1 -14.97 5.61 -4.86
N SER A 2 -14.40 4.43 -5.04
CA SER A 2 -13.09 4.07 -4.48
C SER A 2 -12.00 4.79 -5.28
N LEU A 3 -10.99 5.35 -4.60
CA LEU A 3 -9.84 5.99 -5.25
C LEU A 3 -8.94 4.97 -5.95
N ILE A 4 -8.99 3.72 -5.49
CA ILE A 4 -8.16 2.64 -6.00
C ILE A 4 -8.66 2.21 -7.39
N ASP A 5 -9.98 2.18 -7.58
CA ASP A 5 -10.63 1.69 -8.80
C ASP A 5 -10.43 2.63 -9.99
N SER A 6 -10.09 3.90 -9.75
CA SER A 6 -9.84 4.86 -10.84
C SER A 6 -8.48 4.67 -11.52
N GLN A 7 -7.58 3.80 -10.98
CA GLN A 7 -6.19 3.64 -11.44
C GLN A 7 -5.38 4.94 -11.53
N GLU A 8 -5.81 5.97 -10.79
CA GLU A 8 -5.12 7.26 -10.73
C GLU A 8 -4.17 7.37 -9.55
N ILE A 9 -3.90 6.27 -8.86
CA ILE A 9 -2.97 6.22 -7.73
C ILE A 9 -1.65 5.64 -8.19
N LYS A 10 -0.56 6.36 -7.90
CA LYS A 10 0.79 5.83 -8.04
C LYS A 10 1.27 5.37 -6.68
N ILE A 11 1.53 4.07 -6.58
CA ILE A 11 1.97 3.44 -5.33
C ILE A 11 3.50 3.33 -5.32
N LYS A 12 4.12 3.67 -4.19
CA LYS A 12 5.50 3.34 -3.84
C LYS A 12 5.50 2.58 -2.51
N VAL A 13 6.51 1.75 -2.32
CA VAL A 13 6.69 0.95 -1.10
C VAL A 13 8.14 1.01 -0.66
N SER A 14 8.39 0.88 0.64
CA SER A 14 9.73 0.90 1.23
C SER A 14 10.64 -0.19 0.66
N SER A 15 10.12 -1.41 0.54
CA SER A 15 10.85 -2.60 0.12
C SER A 15 9.90 -3.67 -0.42
N VAL A 16 10.46 -4.70 -1.04
CA VAL A 16 9.74 -5.92 -1.44
C VAL A 16 10.57 -7.11 -0.96
N LEU A 17 9.94 -8.07 -0.29
CA LEU A 17 10.58 -9.25 0.27
C LEU A 17 11.45 -9.94 -0.79
N ASN A 18 12.75 -10.11 -0.50
CA ASN A 18 13.75 -10.69 -1.40
C ASN A 18 13.84 -10.04 -2.79
N LYS A 19 13.34 -8.80 -2.94
CA LYS A 19 13.16 -8.11 -4.23
C LYS A 19 12.28 -8.87 -5.23
N ASP A 20 11.48 -9.85 -4.77
CA ASP A 20 10.60 -10.64 -5.64
C ASP A 20 9.31 -9.88 -5.94
N VAL A 21 9.40 -8.96 -6.88
CA VAL A 21 8.26 -8.16 -7.36
C VAL A 21 7.18 -9.00 -8.03
N LYS A 22 7.47 -10.24 -8.46
CA LYS A 22 6.48 -11.09 -9.11
C LYS A 22 5.54 -11.74 -8.10
N GLN A 23 6.04 -12.04 -6.90
CA GLN A 23 5.26 -12.70 -5.84
C GLN A 23 4.77 -11.74 -4.75
N PHE A 24 5.51 -10.66 -4.48
CA PHE A 24 5.25 -9.77 -3.33
C PHE A 24 5.19 -8.29 -3.70
N GLY A 25 5.01 -7.97 -4.98
CA GLY A 25 5.08 -6.61 -5.48
C GLY A 25 3.90 -5.73 -5.06
N LYS A 26 4.13 -4.41 -5.07
CA LYS A 26 3.14 -3.37 -4.71
C LYS A 26 1.84 -3.39 -5.54
N GLN A 27 1.86 -4.00 -6.72
CA GLN A 27 0.66 -4.16 -7.54
C GLN A 27 -0.43 -4.97 -6.83
N PHE A 28 -0.05 -5.85 -5.91
CA PHE A 28 -0.94 -6.69 -5.12
C PHE A 28 -1.59 -5.95 -3.93
N ILE A 29 -1.33 -4.66 -3.75
CA ILE A 29 -2.02 -3.83 -2.74
C ILE A 29 -3.44 -3.48 -3.19
N ILE A 30 -3.65 -3.42 -4.51
CA ILE A 30 -4.86 -2.85 -5.12
C ILE A 30 -5.45 -3.73 -6.22
N ASP A 31 -5.00 -4.97 -6.36
CA ASP A 31 -5.50 -5.87 -7.40
C ASP A 31 -6.82 -6.56 -7.04
N GLY A 32 -7.31 -6.34 -5.80
CA GLY A 32 -8.63 -6.78 -5.35
C GLY A 32 -8.72 -8.29 -5.14
N LYS A 33 -7.59 -8.96 -4.89
CA LYS A 33 -7.52 -10.40 -4.69
C LYS A 33 -7.03 -10.76 -3.30
N ASP A 34 -7.77 -11.62 -2.62
CA ASP A 34 -7.48 -12.03 -1.25
C ASP A 34 -6.27 -12.99 -1.15
N ASP A 35 -5.86 -13.60 -2.27
CA ASP A 35 -4.76 -14.57 -2.34
C ASP A 35 -3.39 -13.96 -2.69
N THR A 36 -3.33 -12.65 -2.96
CA THR A 36 -2.11 -11.91 -3.23
C THR A 36 -1.89 -10.76 -2.24
N CYS A 37 -0.64 -10.42 -1.94
CA CYS A 37 -0.31 -9.25 -1.13
C CYS A 37 1.04 -8.63 -1.51
N TRP A 38 1.23 -7.37 -1.10
CA TRP A 38 2.57 -6.83 -0.95
C TRP A 38 3.19 -7.34 0.36
N ASN A 39 4.45 -7.77 0.29
CA ASN A 39 5.23 -8.14 1.46
C ASN A 39 6.56 -7.38 1.45
N SER A 40 6.85 -6.67 2.53
CA SER A 40 8.10 -5.95 2.72
C SER A 40 9.25 -6.88 3.09
N ASP A 41 10.49 -6.45 2.84
CA ASP A 41 11.65 -7.08 3.46
C ASP A 41 11.73 -6.71 4.96
N GLN A 42 12.57 -7.41 5.71
CA GLN A 42 12.85 -7.09 7.11
C GLN A 42 13.51 -5.71 7.24
N GLY A 43 13.18 -4.97 8.30
CA GLY A 43 13.76 -3.66 8.57
C GLY A 43 12.90 -2.82 9.51
N SER A 44 13.48 -1.73 10.03
CA SER A 44 12.76 -0.79 10.88
C SER A 44 11.84 0.10 10.03
N VAL A 45 10.53 0.04 10.32
CA VAL A 45 9.46 0.80 9.66
C VAL A 45 9.30 0.48 8.17
N GLN A 46 8.13 0.00 7.80
CA GLN A 46 7.75 -0.26 6.41
C GLN A 46 6.62 0.69 6.04
N TRP A 47 6.62 1.17 4.80
CA TRP A 47 5.67 2.20 4.38
C TRP A 47 5.13 1.91 2.98
N ILE A 48 3.90 2.39 2.79
CA ILE A 48 3.21 2.47 1.51
C ILE A 48 2.91 3.96 1.29
N GLU A 49 3.33 4.49 0.15
CA GLU A 49 3.03 5.87 -0.26
C GLU A 49 2.09 5.81 -1.46
N CYS A 50 0.96 6.50 -1.35
CA CYS A 50 -0.05 6.63 -2.40
C CYS A 50 -0.06 8.07 -2.89
N GLU A 51 0.47 8.29 -4.09
CA GLU A 51 0.47 9.58 -4.77
C GLU A 51 -0.83 9.70 -5.57
N LEU A 52 -1.64 10.71 -5.26
CA LEU A 52 -2.93 10.98 -5.89
C LEU A 52 -2.76 12.08 -6.95
N LYS A 53 -3.40 11.93 -8.11
CA LYS A 53 -3.29 12.90 -9.21
C LYS A 53 -4.01 14.24 -8.96
N GLN A 54 -4.88 14.29 -7.96
CA GLN A 54 -5.68 15.46 -7.62
C GLN A 54 -5.99 15.47 -6.14
N ASP A 55 -6.43 16.61 -5.64
CA ASP A 55 -6.92 16.75 -4.28
C ASP A 55 -8.17 15.92 -4.08
N VAL A 56 -8.18 15.14 -2.99
CA VAL A 56 -9.33 14.31 -2.63
C VAL A 56 -9.67 14.49 -1.18
N ARG A 57 -10.96 14.31 -0.86
CA ARG A 57 -11.40 14.16 0.52
C ARG A 57 -11.44 12.69 0.89
N LEU A 58 -10.44 12.22 1.65
CA LEU A 58 -10.42 10.86 2.18
C LEU A 58 -11.57 10.68 3.19
N ARG A 59 -12.47 9.73 2.93
CA ARG A 59 -13.58 9.40 3.84
C ARG A 59 -13.31 8.17 4.70
N SER A 60 -12.61 7.20 4.12
CA SER A 60 -12.32 5.91 4.76
C SER A 60 -11.04 5.34 4.17
N LEU A 61 -10.27 4.66 5.00
CA LEU A 61 -9.12 3.85 4.62
C LEU A 61 -9.36 2.44 5.17
N SER A 62 -9.29 1.44 4.29
CA SER A 62 -9.37 0.03 4.66
C SER A 62 -8.07 -0.65 4.27
N ILE A 63 -7.52 -1.46 5.17
CA ILE A 63 -6.28 -2.20 4.97
C ILE A 63 -6.54 -3.62 5.47
N GLU A 64 -6.23 -4.59 4.61
CA GLU A 64 -6.32 -6.00 4.94
C GLU A 64 -4.92 -6.59 5.04
N PHE A 65 -4.69 -7.38 6.09
CA PHE A 65 -3.44 -8.11 6.29
C PHE A 65 -3.70 -9.59 6.01
N GLN A 66 -2.84 -10.21 5.19
CA GLN A 66 -2.83 -11.66 5.06
C GLN A 66 -2.27 -12.31 6.34
N GLY A 67 -2.74 -13.53 6.64
CA GLY A 67 -2.30 -14.27 7.82
C GLY A 67 -0.78 -14.50 7.86
N GLY A 68 -0.21 -14.50 9.06
CA GLY A 68 1.22 -14.75 9.29
C GLY A 68 2.00 -13.53 9.76
N PHE A 69 1.69 -12.33 9.22
CA PHE A 69 2.32 -11.08 9.62
C PHE A 69 1.33 -9.91 9.52
N ALA A 70 1.27 -9.09 10.57
CA ALA A 70 0.48 -7.86 10.56
C ALA A 70 1.25 -6.75 11.28
N ALA A 71 1.02 -5.50 10.86
CA ALA A 71 1.57 -4.36 11.56
C ALA A 71 1.00 -4.27 12.98
N LYS A 72 1.87 -4.12 13.99
CA LYS A 72 1.44 -3.89 15.38
C LYS A 72 0.96 -2.47 15.62
N GLN A 73 1.49 -1.53 14.86
CA GLN A 73 1.16 -0.11 14.90
C GLN A 73 1.24 0.45 13.49
N MET A 74 0.32 1.35 13.18
CA MET A 74 0.26 2.04 11.91
C MET A 74 0.00 3.53 12.16
N THR A 75 0.72 4.37 11.42
CA THR A 75 0.52 5.81 11.44
C THR A 75 0.18 6.26 10.03
N LEU A 76 -0.88 7.05 9.89
CA LEU A 76 -1.27 7.67 8.62
C LEU A 76 -0.73 9.10 8.57
N TYR A 77 -0.04 9.42 7.48
CA TYR A 77 0.46 10.77 7.20
C TYR A 77 -0.21 11.31 5.94
N PHE A 78 -0.52 12.61 5.94
CA PHE A 78 -0.88 13.36 4.75
C PHE A 78 0.34 14.17 4.33
N LEU A 79 0.85 13.90 3.13
CA LEU A 79 2.01 14.60 2.58
C LEU A 79 1.48 15.68 1.64
N ASP A 80 1.81 16.95 1.90
CA ASP A 80 1.53 18.03 0.96
C ASP A 80 2.58 18.03 -0.16
N SER A 81 2.11 18.21 -1.39
CA SER A 81 2.96 18.27 -2.59
C SER A 81 3.79 19.55 -2.70
N GLY A 82 3.49 20.57 -1.88
CA GLY A 82 4.06 21.92 -2.01
C GLY A 82 3.35 22.77 -3.06
#